data_AF-A0AAW7GFR6-F1
#
_entry.id   AF-A0AAW7GFR6-F1
#
_cell.length_a   1.000
_cell.length_b   1.000
_cell.length_c   1.000
_cell.angle_alpha   90.00
_cell.angle_beta   90.00
_cell.angle_gamma   90.00
#
_symmetry.space_group_name_H-M   'P 1'
#
loop_
_entity.id
_entity.type
_entity.pdbx_description
1 polymer ?
#
loop_
_entity_poly.entity_id
_entity_poly.type
_entity_poly.pdbx_seq_one_letter_code
_entity_poly.pdbx_strand_id
1 'polypeptide(L)'
;MKYLWLSALLFSHAVLAWCPDEDQRVTLQGTLIQQTLPGPPNYESIKDGDEAVTYDYLKLDQPFECDVTGERESVPLVQLILMGKNKPGYADLAPSLGKDVILTGKTMYAQTGRHFTSVLLILDSAKNVTPITTPEQKKSALIQFQQFQQALREKNVVALKTYFVFPLQGTLFDFIAYDENRQEEVLTEAVFDQNSQQIMAHLQMLTNIGVDAESLMINEYRINTLSEREQQRRYFPADEDGMFYYEENGKRHTVTGTCDTIAQGELTDGILFTSQGTSANEQLPGLSENCDGATSYMFKLVDGKLRLTGSFTAD
;
A
#
# COMPACT_ATOMS: atom_id res chain seq x y z
N MET A 1 1.42 -17.16 37.02
CA MET A 1 1.31 -15.73 37.40
C MET A 1 2.63 -15.10 36.99
N LYS A 2 2.75 -14.11 36.10
CA LYS A 2 1.82 -13.12 35.56
C LYS A 2 2.07 -12.98 34.05
N TYR A 3 1.00 -12.82 33.29
CA TYR A 3 1.03 -12.39 31.90
C TYR A 3 1.61 -10.97 31.83
N LEU A 4 2.76 -10.77 31.16
CA LEU A 4 3.17 -9.44 30.73
C LEU A 4 2.55 -9.21 29.35
N TRP A 5 1.62 -8.27 29.32
CA TRP A 5 0.98 -7.79 28.11
C TRP A 5 2.03 -7.11 27.23
N LEU A 6 2.25 -7.63 26.02
CA LEU A 6 2.88 -6.85 24.95
C LEU A 6 1.98 -5.65 24.67
N SER A 7 2.49 -4.48 25.03
CA SER A 7 1.94 -3.22 24.56
C SER A 7 2.37 -3.10 23.10
N ALA A 8 1.44 -3.35 22.18
CA ALA A 8 1.58 -2.93 20.81
C ALA A 8 1.69 -1.39 20.83
N LEU A 9 2.92 -0.88 20.71
CA LEU A 9 3.15 0.52 20.39
C LEU A 9 2.62 0.71 18.97
N LEU A 10 1.39 1.20 18.87
CA LEU A 10 0.86 1.82 17.66
C LEU A 10 1.71 3.08 17.40
N PHE A 11 2.82 2.91 16.69
CA PHE A 11 3.55 4.04 16.14
C PHE A 11 2.67 4.61 15.03
N SER A 12 1.96 5.68 15.40
CA SER A 12 1.31 6.57 14.45
C SER A 12 2.41 7.16 13.58
N HIS A 13 2.54 6.65 12.37
CA HIS A 13 3.32 7.31 11.36
C HIS A 13 2.67 8.68 11.18
N ALA A 14 3.40 9.75 11.49
CA ALA A 14 3.05 11.07 11.04
C ALA A 14 3.34 11.11 9.53
N VAL A 15 2.49 10.43 8.75
CA VAL A 15 2.37 10.71 7.32
C VAL A 15 2.04 12.20 7.27
N LEU A 16 2.88 12.98 6.58
CA LEU A 16 2.66 14.41 6.47
C LEU A 16 1.21 14.67 6.06
N ALA A 17 0.58 15.55 6.83
CA ALA A 17 -0.77 16.00 6.64
C ALA A 17 -0.96 16.51 5.19
N TRP A 18 -1.51 15.66 4.32
CA TRP A 18 -1.84 16.05 2.97
C TRP A 18 -3.33 16.34 2.88
N CYS A 19 -3.65 17.58 2.56
CA CYS A 19 -4.97 17.98 2.12
C CYS A 19 -4.83 18.52 0.70
N PRO A 20 -5.63 18.05 -0.27
CA PRO A 20 -5.58 18.58 -1.60
C PRO A 20 -6.11 20.02 -1.65
N ASP A 21 -5.50 20.85 -2.48
CA ASP A 21 -5.97 22.21 -2.77
C ASP A 21 -7.33 22.16 -3.50
N GLU A 22 -8.10 23.25 -3.45
CA GLU A 22 -9.31 23.38 -4.27
C GLU A 22 -8.96 23.31 -5.78
N ASP A 23 -9.85 22.72 -6.59
CA ASP A 23 -9.68 22.48 -8.03
C ASP A 23 -8.48 21.59 -8.44
N GLN A 24 -7.76 21.02 -7.47
CA GLN A 24 -6.68 20.09 -7.73
C GLN A 24 -7.21 18.79 -8.33
N ARG A 25 -6.59 18.35 -9.43
CA ARG A 25 -6.87 17.01 -9.98
C ARG A 25 -6.16 15.96 -9.13
N VAL A 26 -6.92 15.06 -8.54
CA VAL A 26 -6.41 14.01 -7.65
C VAL A 26 -6.90 12.63 -8.05
N THR A 27 -6.12 11.61 -7.68
CA THR A 27 -6.52 10.19 -7.72
C THR A 27 -6.51 9.67 -6.29
N LEU A 28 -7.64 9.16 -5.83
CA LEU A 28 -7.89 8.72 -4.47
C LEU A 28 -8.24 7.23 -4.47
N GLN A 29 -7.79 6.51 -3.46
CA GLN A 29 -8.16 5.10 -3.26
C GLN A 29 -8.88 4.94 -1.91
N GLY A 30 -9.83 4.02 -1.89
CA GLY A 30 -10.66 3.79 -0.72
C GLY A 30 -11.85 2.91 -1.02
N THR A 31 -12.77 2.79 -0.06
CA THR A 31 -14.01 2.05 -0.21
C THR A 31 -15.14 2.99 -0.64
N LEU A 32 -15.84 2.66 -1.73
CA LEU A 32 -17.04 3.39 -2.12
C LEU A 32 -18.20 3.03 -1.18
N ILE A 33 -18.78 4.02 -0.52
CA ILE A 33 -19.93 3.84 0.38
C ILE A 33 -21.06 4.78 0.00
N GLN A 34 -22.25 4.49 0.51
CA GLN A 34 -23.42 5.36 0.36
C GLN A 34 -23.96 5.69 1.75
N GLN A 35 -24.34 6.95 1.95
CA GLN A 35 -24.95 7.39 3.20
C GLN A 35 -26.24 8.17 2.92
N THR A 36 -27.24 7.96 3.78
CA THR A 36 -28.48 8.71 3.79
C THR A 36 -28.51 9.61 5.02
N LEU A 37 -28.62 10.91 4.80
CA LEU A 37 -28.55 11.95 5.83
C LEU A 37 -29.82 12.83 5.81
N PRO A 38 -30.13 13.53 6.92
CA PRO A 38 -31.19 14.53 6.93
C PRO A 38 -30.89 15.69 5.96
N GLY A 39 -31.86 16.01 5.12
CA GLY A 39 -31.87 17.11 4.17
C GLY A 39 -32.79 18.26 4.62
N PRO A 40 -33.30 19.06 3.68
CA PRO A 40 -34.23 20.15 4.00
C PRO A 40 -35.49 19.69 4.75
N PRO A 41 -36.16 20.57 5.51
CA PRO A 41 -35.80 21.97 5.71
C PRO A 41 -34.75 22.20 6.81
N ASN A 42 -34.64 21.34 7.82
CA ASN A 42 -33.83 21.64 9.01
C ASN A 42 -32.47 20.93 9.04
N TYR A 43 -32.30 19.83 8.27
CA TYR A 43 -31.07 19.03 8.23
C TYR A 43 -30.69 18.40 9.59
N GLU A 44 -31.68 18.12 10.44
CA GLU A 44 -31.49 17.58 11.78
C GLU A 44 -31.97 16.13 11.91
N SER A 45 -33.16 15.81 11.39
CA SER A 45 -33.79 14.51 11.62
C SER A 45 -34.79 14.12 10.55
N ILE A 46 -34.48 13.02 9.84
CA ILE A 46 -35.40 12.38 8.88
C ILE A 46 -36.68 11.93 9.60
N LYS A 47 -36.57 11.45 10.85
CA LYS A 47 -37.72 10.97 11.62
C LYS A 47 -38.68 12.10 11.98
N ASP A 48 -38.17 13.32 12.16
CA ASP A 48 -38.95 14.48 12.58
C ASP A 48 -39.40 15.35 11.38
N GLY A 49 -39.24 14.86 10.15
CA GLY A 49 -39.86 15.43 8.95
C GLY A 49 -38.89 15.98 7.89
N ASP A 50 -37.57 15.90 8.11
CA ASP A 50 -36.61 16.28 7.09
C ASP A 50 -36.55 15.27 5.93
N GLU A 51 -36.27 15.77 4.73
CA GLU A 51 -36.08 14.96 3.52
C GLU A 51 -34.87 14.01 3.69
N ALA A 52 -35.03 12.73 3.37
CA ALA A 52 -33.89 11.81 3.33
C ALA A 52 -33.09 12.03 2.04
N VAL A 53 -31.85 12.51 2.14
CA VAL A 53 -30.96 12.70 1.00
C VAL A 53 -29.83 11.67 1.02
N THR A 54 -29.60 11.03 -0.12
CA THR A 54 -28.60 9.97 -0.27
C THR A 54 -27.50 10.39 -1.23
N TYR A 55 -26.26 10.22 -0.80
CA TYR A 55 -25.07 10.51 -1.62
C TYR A 55 -24.06 9.36 -1.53
N ASP A 56 -23.23 9.26 -2.57
CA ASP A 56 -22.08 8.37 -2.59
C ASP A 56 -20.86 9.12 -2.03
N TYR A 57 -20.03 8.40 -1.27
CA TYR A 57 -18.82 8.88 -0.64
C TYR A 57 -17.68 7.91 -0.91
N LEU A 58 -16.47 8.44 -0.99
CA LEU A 58 -15.27 7.64 -0.86
C LEU A 58 -14.82 7.67 0.60
N LYS A 59 -14.78 6.50 1.25
CA LYS A 59 -14.05 6.32 2.50
C LYS A 59 -12.60 6.07 2.18
N LEU A 60 -11.74 7.04 2.49
CA LEU A 60 -10.32 6.98 2.16
C LEU A 60 -9.62 5.89 2.96
N ASP A 61 -8.66 5.21 2.32
CA ASP A 61 -7.74 4.30 3.03
C ASP A 61 -6.84 5.08 4.00
N GLN A 62 -6.47 6.30 3.60
CA GLN A 62 -5.72 7.26 4.40
C GLN A 62 -6.52 8.58 4.46
N PRO A 63 -7.03 8.98 5.63
CA PRO A 63 -7.71 10.27 5.79
C PRO A 63 -6.82 11.44 5.36
N PHE A 64 -7.43 12.50 4.84
CA PHE A 64 -6.71 13.76 4.70
C PHE A 64 -6.58 14.43 6.07
N GLU A 65 -5.55 15.24 6.22
CA GLU A 65 -5.39 16.13 7.36
C GLU A 65 -5.41 17.57 6.83
N CYS A 66 -6.56 18.22 6.96
CA CYS A 66 -6.87 19.50 6.33
C CYS A 66 -6.88 20.64 7.34
N ASP A 67 -6.57 21.84 6.86
CA ASP A 67 -6.77 23.09 7.60
C ASP A 67 -7.79 23.95 6.84
N VAL A 68 -9.08 23.63 7.01
CA VAL A 68 -10.17 24.26 6.24
C VAL A 68 -10.65 25.56 6.92
N THR A 69 -10.36 25.76 8.20
CA THR A 69 -10.89 26.87 9.03
C THR A 69 -9.88 27.49 10.01
N GLY A 70 -8.59 27.15 9.93
CA GLY A 70 -7.57 27.47 10.95
C GLY A 70 -7.43 26.39 12.03
N GLU A 71 -8.19 25.29 11.92
CA GLU A 71 -8.09 24.11 12.78
C GLU A 71 -7.80 22.87 11.94
N ARG A 72 -6.92 22.00 12.45
CA ARG A 72 -6.64 20.71 11.82
C ARG A 72 -7.84 19.79 11.95
N GLU A 73 -8.35 19.36 10.81
CA GLU A 73 -9.45 18.40 10.67
C GLU A 73 -8.96 17.15 9.94
N SER A 74 -9.22 15.97 10.52
CA SER A 74 -9.05 14.71 9.81
C SER A 74 -10.29 14.43 8.97
N VAL A 75 -10.12 14.28 7.65
CA VAL A 75 -11.20 14.08 6.68
C VAL A 75 -11.12 12.65 6.12
N PRO A 76 -11.83 11.67 6.72
CA PRO A 76 -11.82 10.28 6.27
C PRO A 76 -12.81 9.99 5.13
N LEU A 77 -13.73 10.92 4.87
CA LEU A 77 -14.83 10.77 3.90
C LEU A 77 -14.80 11.93 2.92
N VAL A 78 -14.94 11.60 1.63
CA VAL A 78 -15.05 12.58 0.55
C VAL A 78 -16.37 12.36 -0.16
N GLN A 79 -17.27 13.34 -0.12
CA GLN A 79 -18.53 13.29 -0.84
C GLN A 79 -18.29 13.40 -2.36
N LEU A 80 -18.95 12.55 -3.14
CA LEU A 80 -18.84 12.55 -4.59
C LEU A 80 -19.86 13.48 -5.22
N ILE A 81 -19.38 14.37 -6.08
CA ILE A 81 -20.21 15.24 -6.92
C ILE A 81 -20.23 14.67 -8.34
N LEU A 82 -21.37 14.11 -8.72
CA LEU A 82 -21.55 13.44 -10.01
C LEU A 82 -22.12 14.42 -11.04
N MET A 83 -21.30 14.87 -12.00
CA MET A 83 -21.69 15.86 -12.99
C MET A 83 -21.75 15.29 -14.42
N GLY A 84 -22.97 15.07 -14.94
CA GLY A 84 -23.26 15.09 -16.38
C GLY A 84 -23.15 13.77 -17.17
N LYS A 85 -23.67 13.79 -18.41
CA LYS A 85 -24.03 12.63 -19.26
C LYS A 85 -22.88 11.67 -19.66
N ASN A 86 -21.62 12.08 -19.52
CA ASN A 86 -20.44 11.30 -19.95
C ASN A 86 -19.46 11.00 -18.80
N LYS A 87 -19.88 11.21 -17.56
CA LYS A 87 -19.13 10.87 -16.35
C LYS A 87 -19.90 9.79 -15.58
N PRO A 88 -19.25 9.02 -14.68
CA PRO A 88 -19.95 8.03 -13.89
C PRO A 88 -21.09 8.66 -13.08
N GLY A 89 -22.29 8.10 -13.21
CA GLY A 89 -23.44 8.42 -12.39
C GLY A 89 -23.68 7.36 -11.31
N TYR A 90 -24.71 7.57 -10.49
CA TYR A 90 -25.09 6.63 -9.43
C TYR A 90 -25.29 5.19 -9.92
N ALA A 91 -25.89 5.00 -11.10
CA ALA A 91 -26.11 3.67 -11.66
C ALA A 91 -24.80 2.96 -12.05
N ASP A 92 -23.78 3.71 -12.48
CA ASP A 92 -22.47 3.16 -12.84
C ASP A 92 -21.67 2.77 -11.60
N LEU A 93 -21.84 3.51 -10.49
CA LEU A 93 -21.16 3.29 -9.22
C LEU A 93 -21.84 2.23 -8.34
N ALA A 94 -23.15 2.01 -8.49
CA ALA A 94 -23.93 1.08 -7.68
C ALA A 94 -23.32 -0.34 -7.56
N PRO A 95 -22.75 -0.95 -8.63
CA PRO A 95 -22.09 -2.26 -8.52
C PRO A 95 -20.83 -2.27 -7.66
N SER A 96 -20.26 -1.10 -7.36
CA SER A 96 -19.02 -0.91 -6.61
C SER A 96 -19.24 -0.46 -5.17
N LEU A 97 -20.50 -0.26 -4.74
CA LEU A 97 -20.82 0.05 -3.35
C LEU A 97 -20.32 -1.07 -2.42
N GLY A 98 -19.63 -0.66 -1.35
CA GLY A 98 -18.98 -1.53 -0.38
C GLY A 98 -17.67 -2.15 -0.86
N LYS A 99 -17.12 -1.74 -2.01
CA LYS A 99 -15.88 -2.27 -2.59
C LYS A 99 -14.80 -1.20 -2.68
N ASP A 100 -13.56 -1.67 -2.74
CA ASP A 100 -12.41 -0.83 -3.04
C ASP A 100 -12.51 -0.26 -4.47
N VAL A 101 -12.24 1.03 -4.60
CA VAL A 101 -12.24 1.76 -5.86
C VAL A 101 -11.07 2.72 -5.93
N ILE A 102 -10.70 3.10 -7.16
CA ILE A 102 -9.78 4.20 -7.41
C ILE A 102 -10.54 5.27 -8.19
N LEU A 103 -10.69 6.43 -7.57
CA LEU A 103 -11.45 7.54 -8.12
C LEU A 103 -10.49 8.64 -8.57
N THR A 104 -10.72 9.19 -9.76
CA THR A 104 -10.01 10.39 -10.23
C THR A 104 -11.04 11.49 -10.44
N GLY A 105 -10.69 12.70 -10.02
CA GLY A 105 -11.57 13.86 -10.16
C GLY A 105 -10.86 15.16 -9.80
N LYS A 106 -11.65 16.22 -9.66
CA LYS A 106 -11.19 17.50 -9.12
C LYS A 106 -11.75 17.71 -7.71
N THR A 107 -10.92 18.17 -6.80
CA THR A 107 -11.33 18.53 -5.45
C THR A 107 -12.12 19.84 -5.43
N MET A 108 -13.03 19.93 -4.48
CA MET A 108 -13.82 21.12 -4.19
C MET A 108 -14.01 21.20 -2.67
N TYR A 109 -13.99 22.39 -2.10
CA TYR A 109 -14.30 22.57 -0.68
C TYR A 109 -15.80 22.77 -0.46
N ALA A 110 -16.25 22.50 0.77
CA ALA A 110 -17.65 22.70 1.15
C ALA A 110 -18.04 24.19 1.04
N GLN A 111 -18.98 24.53 0.16
CA GLN A 111 -19.44 25.91 -0.04
C GLN A 111 -20.93 26.11 0.29
N THR A 112 -21.72 25.03 0.40
CA THR A 112 -23.17 25.11 0.59
C THR A 112 -23.63 24.21 1.74
N GLY A 113 -24.79 24.50 2.34
CA GLY A 113 -25.43 23.64 3.36
C GLY A 113 -25.94 22.28 2.85
N ARG A 114 -25.52 21.85 1.65
CA ARG A 114 -25.83 20.53 1.07
C ARG A 114 -24.58 19.66 0.90
N HIS A 115 -23.42 20.15 1.33
CA HIS A 115 -22.16 19.42 1.36
C HIS A 115 -21.97 18.89 2.79
N PHE A 116 -21.78 17.58 2.94
CA PHE A 116 -21.68 16.89 4.23
C PHE A 116 -20.24 16.54 4.61
N THR A 117 -19.27 16.85 3.75
CA THR A 117 -17.82 16.70 4.01
C THR A 117 -17.10 17.99 3.62
N SER A 118 -16.03 18.32 4.35
CA SER A 118 -15.22 19.54 4.11
C SER A 118 -14.53 19.52 2.74
N VAL A 119 -14.13 18.33 2.27
CA VAL A 119 -13.58 18.09 0.94
C VAL A 119 -14.54 17.21 0.13
N LEU A 120 -14.77 17.60 -1.12
CA LEU A 120 -15.61 16.89 -2.09
C LEU A 120 -14.77 16.53 -3.33
N LEU A 121 -15.24 15.55 -4.11
CA LEU A 121 -14.64 15.17 -5.38
C LEU A 121 -15.66 15.28 -6.51
N ILE A 122 -15.43 16.20 -7.43
CA ILE A 122 -16.12 16.22 -8.72
C ILE A 122 -15.55 15.05 -9.53
N LEU A 123 -16.32 13.97 -9.59
CA LEU A 123 -15.85 12.70 -10.13
C LEU A 123 -15.67 12.77 -11.65
N ASP A 124 -14.51 12.32 -12.15
CA ASP A 124 -14.24 12.16 -13.58
C ASP A 124 -14.26 10.69 -14.01
N SER A 125 -13.65 9.82 -13.22
CA SER A 125 -13.60 8.38 -13.52
C SER A 125 -13.52 7.55 -12.24
N ALA A 126 -14.11 6.36 -12.29
CA ALA A 126 -13.99 5.35 -11.25
C ALA A 126 -13.40 4.07 -11.87
N LYS A 127 -12.45 3.46 -11.17
CA LYS A 127 -11.89 2.14 -11.51
C LYS A 127 -12.18 1.18 -10.38
N ASN A 128 -12.49 -0.06 -10.74
CA ASN A 128 -12.82 -1.08 -9.76
C ASN A 128 -11.56 -1.80 -9.32
N VAL A 129 -11.40 -1.94 -8.01
CA VAL A 129 -10.38 -2.79 -7.42
C VAL A 129 -11.03 -4.14 -7.12
N THR A 130 -10.48 -5.19 -7.70
CA THR A 130 -10.99 -6.56 -7.55
C THR A 130 -10.02 -7.37 -6.69
N PRO A 131 -10.50 -8.01 -5.62
CA PRO A 131 -9.63 -8.86 -4.80
C PRO A 131 -9.26 -10.13 -5.58
N ILE A 132 -8.02 -10.59 -5.38
CA ILE A 132 -7.44 -11.77 -6.04
C ILE A 132 -7.80 -13.04 -5.27
N THR A 133 -9.06 -13.47 -5.35
CA THR A 133 -9.58 -14.57 -4.52
C THR A 133 -9.77 -15.87 -5.29
N THR A 134 -10.17 -15.81 -6.56
CA THR A 134 -10.42 -16.98 -7.41
C THR A 134 -9.13 -17.53 -8.04
N PRO A 135 -9.05 -18.84 -8.36
CA PRO A 135 -7.90 -19.43 -9.06
C PRO A 135 -7.56 -18.71 -10.37
N GLU A 136 -8.56 -18.28 -11.13
CA GLU A 136 -8.38 -17.56 -12.41
C GLU A 136 -7.77 -16.18 -12.18
N GLN A 137 -8.23 -15.45 -11.17
CA GLN A 137 -7.65 -14.16 -10.78
C GLN A 137 -6.22 -14.35 -10.28
N LYS A 138 -5.96 -15.36 -9.44
CA LYS A 138 -4.60 -15.67 -8.96
C LYS A 138 -3.66 -15.97 -10.12
N LYS A 139 -4.06 -16.87 -11.03
CA LYS A 139 -3.28 -17.18 -12.24
C LYS A 139 -3.00 -15.93 -13.08
N SER A 140 -4.02 -15.12 -13.34
CA SER A 140 -3.88 -13.86 -14.08
C SER A 140 -2.92 -12.88 -13.39
N ALA A 141 -3.05 -12.71 -12.08
CA ALA A 141 -2.17 -11.85 -11.28
C ALA A 141 -0.71 -12.34 -11.34
N LEU A 142 -0.46 -13.64 -11.19
CA LEU A 142 0.89 -14.21 -11.26
C LEU A 142 1.52 -14.06 -12.65
N ILE A 143 0.75 -14.25 -13.73
CA ILE A 143 1.22 -13.99 -15.10
C ILE A 143 1.58 -12.51 -15.27
N GLN A 144 0.74 -11.60 -14.79
CA GLN A 144 1.00 -10.16 -14.89
C GLN A 144 2.18 -9.74 -14.01
N PHE A 145 2.40 -10.40 -12.87
CA PHE A 145 3.57 -10.19 -12.03
C PHE A 145 4.85 -10.70 -12.70
N GLN A 146 4.83 -11.84 -13.39
CA GLN A 146 5.95 -12.28 -14.23
C GLN A 146 6.27 -11.26 -15.34
N GLN A 147 5.26 -10.62 -15.94
CA GLN A 147 5.45 -9.54 -16.91
C GLN A 147 6.06 -8.28 -16.27
N PHE A 148 5.65 -7.93 -15.04
CA PHE A 148 6.30 -6.87 -14.25
C PHE A 148 7.77 -7.18 -14.00
N GLN A 149 8.09 -8.41 -13.56
CA GLN A 149 9.47 -8.86 -13.40
C GLN A 149 10.25 -8.79 -14.72
N GLN A 150 9.62 -9.12 -15.84
CA GLN A 150 10.23 -9.01 -17.15
C GLN A 150 10.54 -7.55 -17.53
N ALA A 151 9.62 -6.62 -17.27
CA ALA A 151 9.85 -5.19 -17.49
C ALA A 151 11.04 -4.67 -16.66
N LEU A 152 11.19 -5.13 -15.42
CA LEU A 152 12.36 -4.83 -14.59
C LEU A 152 13.65 -5.40 -15.21
N ARG A 153 13.67 -6.68 -15.61
CA ARG A 153 14.84 -7.33 -16.23
C ARG A 153 15.28 -6.64 -17.53
N GLU A 154 14.32 -6.24 -18.36
CA GLU A 154 14.55 -5.54 -19.63
C GLU A 154 14.86 -4.05 -19.45
N LYS A 155 14.78 -3.56 -18.22
CA LYS A 155 14.90 -2.15 -17.87
C LYS A 155 13.90 -1.25 -18.61
N ASN A 156 12.70 -1.76 -18.88
CA ASN A 156 11.67 -1.07 -19.63
C ASN A 156 10.84 -0.15 -18.72
N VAL A 157 11.32 1.09 -18.55
CA VAL A 157 10.68 2.12 -17.70
C VAL A 157 9.23 2.38 -18.09
N VAL A 158 8.94 2.45 -19.40
CA VAL A 158 7.59 2.76 -19.90
C VAL A 158 6.62 1.65 -19.53
N ALA A 159 7.00 0.38 -19.75
CA ALA A 159 6.16 -0.76 -19.36
C ALA A 159 6.01 -0.84 -17.84
N LEU A 160 7.12 -0.67 -17.10
CA LEU A 160 7.12 -0.71 -15.63
C LEU A 160 6.18 0.33 -15.04
N LYS A 161 6.21 1.57 -15.54
CA LYS A 161 5.34 2.66 -15.09
C LYS A 161 3.86 2.30 -15.16
N THR A 162 3.45 1.49 -16.14
CA THR A 162 2.04 1.09 -16.28
C THR A 162 1.53 0.22 -15.13
N TYR A 163 2.41 -0.37 -14.32
CA TYR A 163 2.04 -1.13 -13.14
C TYR A 163 1.76 -0.24 -11.93
N PHE A 164 2.11 1.05 -11.94
CA PHE A 164 1.90 1.91 -10.78
C PHE A 164 0.54 2.61 -10.83
N VAL A 165 -0.10 2.75 -9.68
CA VAL A 165 -1.15 3.75 -9.46
C VAL A 165 -0.49 4.97 -8.84
N PHE A 166 -0.67 6.14 -9.45
CA PHE A 166 -0.15 7.40 -8.94
C PHE A 166 -1.27 8.31 -8.40
N PRO A 167 -1.02 9.05 -7.30
CA PRO A 167 0.11 8.86 -6.39
C PRO A 167 0.04 7.47 -5.73
N LEU A 168 1.20 6.86 -5.50
CA LEU A 168 1.27 5.58 -4.82
C LEU A 168 1.03 5.80 -3.32
N GLN A 169 0.20 4.97 -2.68
CA GLN A 169 0.06 4.98 -1.22
C GLN A 169 1.35 4.46 -0.58
N GLY A 170 1.83 5.11 0.48
CA GLY A 170 3.14 4.84 1.06
C GLY A 170 4.06 6.04 0.87
N THR A 171 5.36 5.82 1.02
CA THR A 171 6.35 6.92 0.98
C THR A 171 7.41 6.69 -0.10
N LEU A 172 8.07 7.76 -0.53
CA LEU A 172 9.18 7.66 -1.47
C LEU A 172 10.37 6.90 -0.90
N PHE A 173 10.49 6.86 0.43
CA PHE A 173 11.51 6.08 1.15
C PHE A 173 11.43 4.59 0.83
N ASP A 174 10.24 4.10 0.48
CA ASP A 174 10.01 2.71 0.06
C ASP A 174 10.70 2.35 -1.27
N PHE A 175 11.27 3.32 -1.98
CA PHE A 175 11.95 3.07 -3.26
C PHE A 175 13.33 3.69 -3.35
N ILE A 176 13.58 4.74 -2.56
CA ILE A 176 14.80 5.54 -2.65
C ILE A 176 15.24 5.85 -1.23
N ALA A 177 16.54 5.68 -0.96
CA ALA A 177 17.11 5.98 0.34
C ALA A 177 16.74 7.40 0.82
N TYR A 178 16.53 7.50 2.13
CA TYR A 178 16.18 8.76 2.79
C TYR A 178 17.24 9.83 2.53
N ASP A 179 16.78 11.04 2.25
CA ASP A 179 17.60 12.23 2.07
C ASP A 179 16.92 13.39 2.80
N GLU A 180 17.57 13.90 3.84
CA GLU A 180 17.05 14.98 4.70
C GLU A 180 16.77 16.29 3.93
N ASN A 181 17.37 16.45 2.75
CA ASN A 181 17.17 17.64 1.90
C ASN A 181 16.04 17.46 0.89
N ARG A 182 15.46 16.26 0.79
CA ARG A 182 14.39 15.97 -0.16
C ARG A 182 13.05 16.48 0.37
N GLN A 183 12.29 17.11 -0.52
CA GLN A 183 10.98 17.67 -0.17
C GLN A 183 9.82 16.75 -0.54
N GLU A 184 10.02 15.85 -1.51
CA GLU A 184 8.98 14.91 -1.94
C GLU A 184 8.95 13.66 -1.07
N GLU A 185 7.83 13.45 -0.38
CA GLU A 185 7.59 12.25 0.40
C GLU A 185 6.70 11.22 -0.32
N VAL A 186 6.01 11.63 -1.39
CA VAL A 186 5.03 10.78 -2.10
C VAL A 186 5.52 10.45 -3.51
N LEU A 187 5.37 9.19 -3.90
CA LEU A 187 5.69 8.76 -5.26
C LEU A 187 4.57 9.15 -6.24
N THR A 188 4.72 10.32 -6.88
CA THR A 188 3.88 10.77 -8.00
C THR A 188 4.42 10.27 -9.34
N GLU A 189 3.64 10.42 -10.43
CA GLU A 189 4.11 10.07 -11.76
C GLU A 189 5.36 10.87 -12.17
N ALA A 190 5.39 12.17 -11.86
CA ALA A 190 6.54 13.02 -12.17
C ALA A 190 7.79 12.63 -11.37
N VAL A 191 7.62 12.28 -10.08
CA VAL A 191 8.71 11.79 -9.22
C VAL A 191 9.22 10.44 -9.74
N PHE A 192 8.33 9.55 -10.18
CA PHE A 192 8.73 8.30 -10.83
C PHE A 192 9.57 8.55 -12.08
N ASP A 193 9.10 9.43 -12.98
CA ASP A 193 9.79 9.73 -14.24
C ASP A 193 11.20 10.31 -13.99
N GLN A 194 11.36 11.14 -12.96
CA GLN A 194 12.66 11.71 -12.57
C GLN A 194 13.61 10.68 -11.93
N ASN A 195 13.08 9.70 -11.20
CA ASN A 195 13.86 8.77 -10.37
C ASN A 195 13.82 7.32 -10.87
N SER A 196 13.35 7.07 -12.09
CA SER A 196 12.98 5.74 -12.57
C SER A 196 14.12 4.72 -12.44
N GLN A 197 15.37 5.13 -12.66
CA GLN A 197 16.54 4.27 -12.56
C GLN A 197 16.79 3.80 -11.11
N GLN A 198 16.63 4.69 -10.13
CA GLN A 198 16.82 4.35 -8.70
C GLN A 198 15.70 3.42 -8.23
N ILE A 199 14.45 3.76 -8.57
CA ILE A 199 13.27 2.95 -8.26
C ILE A 199 13.41 1.54 -8.84
N MET A 200 13.86 1.42 -10.09
CA MET A 200 14.10 0.13 -10.73
C MET A 200 15.21 -0.67 -10.07
N ALA A 201 16.33 -0.01 -9.75
CA ALA A 201 17.43 -0.67 -9.05
C ALA A 201 16.98 -1.21 -7.70
N HIS A 202 16.15 -0.46 -6.98
CA HIS A 202 15.57 -0.89 -5.72
C HIS A 202 14.63 -2.09 -5.89
N LEU A 203 13.75 -2.09 -6.91
CA LEU A 203 12.82 -3.19 -7.18
C LEU A 203 13.46 -4.42 -7.83
N GLN A 204 14.74 -4.35 -8.21
CA GLN A 204 15.41 -5.38 -9.01
C GLN A 204 15.36 -6.76 -8.33
N MET A 205 15.40 -6.80 -7.00
CA MET A 205 15.40 -8.05 -6.26
C MET A 205 14.11 -8.86 -6.43
N LEU A 206 12.97 -8.18 -6.65
CA LEU A 206 11.68 -8.82 -6.90
C LEU A 206 11.70 -9.69 -8.17
N THR A 207 12.64 -9.45 -9.10
CA THR A 207 12.79 -10.27 -10.31
C THR A 207 13.27 -11.69 -10.04
N ASN A 208 13.79 -11.97 -8.84
CA ASN A 208 14.29 -13.28 -8.46
C ASN A 208 13.23 -14.14 -7.75
N ILE A 209 12.12 -13.55 -7.31
CA ILE A 209 10.99 -14.29 -6.73
C ILE A 209 10.52 -15.32 -7.74
N GLY A 210 10.51 -16.60 -7.35
CA GLY A 210 10.04 -17.68 -8.22
C GLY A 210 8.53 -17.64 -8.32
N VAL A 211 7.99 -17.63 -9.54
CA VAL A 211 6.53 -17.57 -9.76
C VAL A 211 6.14 -18.64 -10.75
N ASP A 212 5.24 -19.53 -10.33
CA ASP A 212 4.59 -20.52 -11.19
C ASP A 212 3.08 -20.28 -11.19
N ALA A 213 2.59 -19.66 -12.28
CA ALA A 213 1.18 -19.34 -12.43
C ALA A 213 0.30 -20.57 -12.72
N GLU A 214 0.85 -21.69 -13.16
CA GLU A 214 0.08 -22.91 -13.40
C GLU A 214 -0.20 -23.65 -12.09
N SER A 215 0.81 -23.77 -11.22
CA SER A 215 0.64 -24.35 -9.88
C SER A 215 0.17 -23.35 -8.82
N LEU A 216 0.02 -22.06 -9.18
CA LEU A 216 -0.33 -20.95 -8.29
C LEU A 216 0.67 -20.76 -7.13
N MET A 217 1.94 -21.07 -7.38
CA MET A 217 3.00 -21.04 -6.38
C MET A 217 3.86 -19.79 -6.53
N ILE A 218 4.24 -19.23 -5.38
CA ILE A 218 5.29 -18.21 -5.26
C ILE A 218 6.36 -18.81 -4.36
N ASN A 219 7.60 -18.81 -4.84
CA ASN A 219 8.75 -19.32 -4.12
C ASN A 219 9.64 -18.15 -3.71
N GLU A 220 10.06 -18.15 -2.44
CA GLU A 220 11.02 -17.16 -1.96
C GLU A 220 12.34 -17.25 -2.73
N TYR A 221 12.98 -16.10 -2.86
CA TYR A 221 14.36 -15.98 -3.26
C TYR A 221 15.17 -15.49 -2.07
N ARG A 222 16.28 -16.17 -1.78
CA ARG A 222 17.12 -15.88 -0.63
C ARG A 222 18.59 -15.95 -1.02
N ILE A 223 19.35 -14.94 -0.64
CA ILE A 223 20.81 -14.97 -0.72
C ILE A 223 21.34 -15.36 0.66
N ASN A 224 21.89 -16.57 0.75
CA ASN A 224 22.57 -17.06 1.94
C ASN A 224 24.08 -16.84 1.78
N THR A 225 24.67 -16.01 2.64
CA THR A 225 26.13 -15.82 2.71
C THR A 225 26.83 -16.89 3.56
N LEU A 226 26.08 -17.70 4.31
CA LEU A 226 26.59 -18.84 5.08
C LEU A 226 26.92 -20.05 4.19
N SER A 227 27.99 -20.77 4.53
CA SER A 227 28.28 -22.07 3.92
C SER A 227 27.25 -23.14 4.33
N GLU A 228 27.12 -24.23 3.55
CA GLU A 228 26.18 -25.33 3.86
C GLU A 228 26.37 -25.90 5.28
N ARG A 229 27.61 -25.99 5.75
CA ARG A 229 27.92 -26.44 7.11
C ARG A 229 27.37 -25.50 8.17
N GLU A 230 27.42 -24.21 7.93
CA GLU A 230 26.96 -23.19 8.87
C GLU A 230 25.43 -23.12 8.89
N GLN A 231 24.80 -23.32 7.74
CA GLN A 231 23.34 -23.43 7.63
C GLN A 231 22.78 -24.65 8.40
N GLN A 232 23.56 -25.71 8.57
CA GLN A 232 23.17 -26.90 9.34
C GLN A 232 23.31 -26.72 10.87
N ARG A 233 23.91 -25.62 11.34
CA ARG A 233 24.05 -25.37 12.78
C ARG A 233 22.69 -25.06 13.39
N ARG A 234 22.53 -25.45 14.65
CA ARG A 234 21.39 -25.06 15.46
C ARG A 234 21.73 -23.80 16.25
N TYR A 235 21.03 -22.71 15.96
CA TYR A 235 21.18 -21.44 16.64
C TYR A 235 20.09 -21.28 17.72
N PHE A 236 20.44 -20.57 18.78
CA PHE A 236 19.58 -20.28 19.93
C PHE A 236 19.65 -18.77 20.24
N PRO A 237 18.56 -18.13 20.67
CA PRO A 237 18.60 -16.74 21.10
C PRO A 237 19.54 -16.58 22.31
N ALA A 238 20.32 -15.50 22.34
CA ALA A 238 21.17 -15.13 23.45
C ALA A 238 20.44 -14.15 24.40
N ASP A 239 21.17 -13.64 25.41
CA ASP A 239 20.59 -12.76 26.44
C ASP A 239 20.37 -11.32 25.96
N GLU A 240 21.05 -10.92 24.86
CA GLU A 240 20.91 -9.61 24.22
C GLU A 240 20.01 -9.71 22.97
N ASP A 241 19.14 -8.72 22.76
CA ASP A 241 18.27 -8.66 21.59
C ASP A 241 19.09 -8.64 20.29
N GLY A 242 18.66 -9.42 19.30
CA GLY A 242 19.37 -9.59 18.05
C GLY A 242 20.65 -10.45 18.15
N MET A 243 21.00 -10.97 19.33
CA MET A 243 22.14 -11.87 19.50
C MET A 243 21.67 -13.33 19.59
N PHE A 244 22.48 -14.21 19.01
CA PHE A 244 22.24 -15.64 18.97
C PHE A 244 23.53 -16.39 19.32
N TYR A 245 23.42 -17.69 19.56
CA TYR A 245 24.57 -18.54 19.75
C TYR A 245 24.36 -19.94 19.19
N TYR A 246 25.45 -20.61 18.86
CA TYR A 246 25.48 -22.05 18.59
C TYR A 246 26.53 -22.73 19.46
N GLU A 247 26.37 -24.03 19.67
CA GLU A 247 27.35 -24.85 20.39
C GLU A 247 28.07 -25.76 19.42
N GLU A 248 29.41 -25.70 19.42
CA GLU A 248 30.25 -26.59 18.62
C GLU A 248 31.42 -27.04 19.50
N ASN A 249 31.66 -28.36 19.57
CA ASN A 249 32.72 -28.95 20.39
C ASN A 249 32.68 -28.54 21.89
N GLY A 250 31.49 -28.38 22.45
CA GLY A 250 31.29 -27.98 23.85
C GLY A 250 31.62 -26.52 24.14
N LYS A 251 31.81 -25.69 23.11
CA LYS A 251 32.03 -24.24 23.25
C LYS A 251 30.84 -23.48 22.69
N ARG A 252 30.40 -22.46 23.43
CA ARG A 252 29.40 -21.48 22.98
C ARG A 252 30.07 -20.45 22.07
N HIS A 253 29.50 -20.24 20.90
CA HIS A 253 29.89 -19.23 19.93
C HIS A 253 28.72 -18.26 19.75
N THR A 254 28.90 -17.01 20.15
CA THR A 254 27.90 -15.95 19.98
C THR A 254 28.04 -15.30 18.61
N VAL A 255 26.92 -14.97 17.99
CA VAL A 255 26.82 -14.29 16.70
C VAL A 255 25.71 -13.24 16.76
N THR A 256 25.81 -12.21 15.94
CA THR A 256 24.78 -11.19 15.79
C THR A 256 23.87 -11.59 14.63
N GLY A 257 22.56 -11.54 14.84
CA GLY A 257 21.61 -11.69 13.74
C GLY A 257 21.74 -10.52 12.78
N THR A 258 21.96 -10.83 11.50
CA THR A 258 21.87 -9.85 10.41
C THR A 258 20.62 -10.13 9.61
N CYS A 259 20.08 -9.10 8.96
CA CYS A 259 18.93 -9.27 8.09
C CYS A 259 19.22 -10.24 6.94
N ASP A 260 18.19 -10.93 6.47
CA ASP A 260 18.27 -11.79 5.30
C ASP A 260 18.01 -10.98 4.03
N THR A 261 18.80 -11.22 2.98
CA THR A 261 18.48 -10.74 1.64
C THR A 261 17.50 -11.74 1.08
N ILE A 262 16.24 -11.57 1.48
CA ILE A 262 15.09 -12.30 1.00
C ILE A 262 14.23 -11.42 0.11
N ALA A 263 13.71 -11.99 -0.97
CA ALA A 263 12.56 -11.45 -1.66
C ALA A 263 11.51 -12.55 -1.73
N GLN A 264 10.30 -12.25 -1.32
CA GLN A 264 9.22 -13.22 -1.25
C GLN A 264 7.92 -12.57 -1.70
N GLY A 265 6.91 -13.40 -1.93
CA GLY A 265 5.57 -12.90 -2.18
C GLY A 265 4.53 -13.91 -1.77
N GLU A 266 3.35 -13.39 -1.45
CA GLU A 266 2.19 -14.17 -1.04
C GLU A 266 0.91 -13.51 -1.50
N LEU A 267 -0.13 -14.33 -1.66
CA LEU A 267 -1.48 -13.88 -1.95
C LEU A 267 -2.32 -14.05 -0.70
N THR A 268 -2.54 -12.95 0.02
CA THR A 268 -3.37 -12.91 1.22
C THR A 268 -4.41 -11.80 1.11
N ASP A 269 -5.61 -12.04 1.63
CA ASP A 269 -6.73 -11.10 1.63
C ASP A 269 -7.06 -10.47 0.26
N GLY A 270 -6.80 -11.21 -0.83
CA GLY A 270 -7.04 -10.76 -2.19
C GLY A 270 -6.02 -9.75 -2.72
N ILE A 271 -4.86 -9.62 -2.07
CA ILE A 271 -3.75 -8.75 -2.45
C ILE A 271 -2.53 -9.63 -2.70
N LEU A 272 -1.77 -9.33 -3.75
CA LEU A 272 -0.44 -9.90 -3.94
C LEU A 272 0.55 -9.00 -3.18
N PHE A 273 1.01 -9.49 -2.04
CA PHE A 273 2.09 -8.85 -1.30
C PHE A 273 3.41 -9.39 -1.79
N THR A 274 4.37 -8.50 -1.99
CA THR A 274 5.77 -8.89 -2.20
C THR A 274 6.64 -8.10 -1.26
N SER A 275 7.61 -8.73 -0.63
CA SER A 275 8.56 -8.04 0.23
C SER A 275 9.99 -8.29 -0.22
N GLN A 276 10.86 -7.35 0.10
CA GLN A 276 12.31 -7.51 -0.03
C GLN A 276 13.02 -7.00 1.23
N GLY A 277 14.02 -7.74 1.67
CA GLY A 277 14.88 -7.38 2.80
C GLY A 277 16.03 -6.45 2.40
N THR A 278 16.83 -6.04 3.40
CA THR A 278 17.85 -4.98 3.26
C THR A 278 19.25 -5.51 2.95
N SER A 279 19.76 -6.48 3.71
CA SER A 279 21.14 -6.97 3.63
C SER A 279 21.19 -8.50 3.76
N ALA A 280 22.29 -9.15 3.37
CA ALA A 280 22.38 -10.61 3.41
C ALA A 280 22.86 -11.07 4.79
N ASN A 281 22.41 -12.25 5.22
CA ASN A 281 22.71 -12.73 6.57
C ASN A 281 24.06 -13.44 6.61
N GLU A 282 25.09 -12.75 7.08
CA GLU A 282 26.44 -13.28 7.15
C GLU A 282 26.65 -14.25 8.31
N GLN A 283 25.72 -14.32 9.26
CA GLN A 283 25.98 -14.95 10.56
C GLN A 283 24.91 -15.97 10.99
N LEU A 284 23.67 -15.85 10.51
CA LEU A 284 22.56 -16.76 10.81
C LEU A 284 21.88 -17.29 9.54
N PRO A 285 21.41 -18.53 9.53
CA PRO A 285 20.56 -19.03 8.47
C PRO A 285 19.11 -18.69 8.78
N GLY A 286 18.46 -17.93 7.90
CA GLY A 286 17.00 -17.96 7.75
C GLY A 286 16.17 -17.42 8.91
N LEU A 287 16.72 -16.53 9.74
CA LEU A 287 16.05 -16.03 10.94
C LEU A 287 16.36 -14.55 11.14
N SER A 288 15.66 -13.68 10.43
CA SER A 288 15.34 -12.36 10.96
C SER A 288 13.96 -11.94 10.48
N GLU A 289 12.94 -12.21 11.30
CA GLU A 289 11.56 -11.77 11.07
C GLU A 289 11.36 -10.27 11.40
N ASN A 290 12.33 -9.64 12.07
CA ASN A 290 12.32 -8.23 12.42
C ASN A 290 13.52 -7.54 11.77
N CYS A 291 13.30 -7.02 10.56
CA CYS A 291 14.32 -6.28 9.84
C CYS A 291 13.82 -4.89 9.49
N ASP A 292 14.37 -3.92 10.23
CA ASP A 292 14.29 -2.51 9.91
C ASP A 292 14.78 -2.32 8.46
N GLY A 293 14.00 -1.57 7.69
CA GLY A 293 14.21 -1.28 6.28
C GLY A 293 13.66 -2.32 5.28
N ALA A 294 12.99 -3.39 5.72
CA ALA A 294 12.35 -4.31 4.79
C ALA A 294 11.12 -3.64 4.14
N THR A 295 11.05 -3.64 2.82
CA THR A 295 9.98 -2.99 2.08
C THR A 295 8.99 -4.01 1.54
N SER A 296 7.70 -3.76 1.77
CA SER A 296 6.58 -4.49 1.23
C SER A 296 5.86 -3.67 0.16
N TYR A 297 5.35 -4.37 -0.85
CA TYR A 297 4.65 -3.82 -2.00
C TYR A 297 3.31 -4.52 -2.15
N MET A 298 2.26 -3.73 -2.37
CA MET A 298 0.88 -4.19 -2.43
C MET A 298 0.38 -4.12 -3.87
N PHE A 299 0.13 -5.28 -4.47
CA PHE A 299 -0.44 -5.37 -5.80
C PHE A 299 -1.91 -5.78 -5.75
N LYS A 300 -2.78 -4.99 -6.37
CA LYS A 300 -4.22 -5.27 -6.53
C LYS A 300 -4.60 -5.33 -8.01
N LEU A 301 -5.72 -5.98 -8.34
CA LEU A 301 -6.28 -5.92 -9.70
C LEU A 301 -7.14 -4.67 -9.84
N VAL A 302 -6.70 -3.71 -10.66
CA VAL A 302 -7.45 -2.50 -11.03
C VAL A 302 -7.94 -2.68 -12.45
N ASP A 303 -9.26 -2.75 -12.63
CA ASP A 303 -9.92 -3.09 -13.91
C ASP A 303 -9.30 -4.35 -14.57
N GLY A 304 -9.05 -5.38 -13.75
CA GLY A 304 -8.47 -6.66 -14.18
C GLY A 304 -6.97 -6.63 -14.47
N LYS A 305 -6.30 -5.48 -14.31
CA LYS A 305 -4.85 -5.36 -14.48
C LYS A 305 -4.15 -5.29 -13.13
N LEU A 306 -3.07 -6.05 -12.97
CA LEU A 306 -2.25 -5.98 -11.76
C LEU A 306 -1.58 -4.61 -11.68
N ARG A 307 -1.77 -3.94 -10.54
CA ARG A 307 -1.16 -2.65 -10.24
C ARG A 307 -0.58 -2.64 -8.85
N LEU A 308 0.60 -2.07 -8.71
CA LEU A 308 1.18 -1.62 -7.45
C LEU A 308 0.37 -0.41 -6.98
N THR A 309 -0.36 -0.60 -5.88
CA THR A 309 -1.27 0.40 -5.30
C THR A 309 -0.72 1.04 -4.05
N GLY A 310 0.17 0.34 -3.36
CA GLY A 310 0.87 0.89 -2.20
C GLY A 310 2.16 0.17 -1.85
N SER A 311 2.92 0.77 -0.94
CA SER A 311 4.16 0.26 -0.36
C SER A 311 4.27 0.63 1.12
N PHE A 312 5.14 -0.08 1.82
CA PHE A 312 5.46 0.18 3.22
C PHE A 312 6.84 -0.38 3.55
N THR A 313 7.70 0.43 4.15
CA THR A 313 8.97 -0.01 4.72
C THR A 313 8.84 -0.08 6.24
N ALA A 314 9.23 -1.21 6.82
CA ALA A 314 9.28 -1.35 8.27
C ALA A 314 10.44 -0.50 8.83
N ASP A 315 10.16 0.30 9.84
CA ASP A 315 11.16 1.05 10.61
C ASP A 315 11.59 0.29 11.87
#